data_AF-A0A973I012-F1
#
_entry.id   AF-A0A973I012-F1
#
_cell.length_a   1.000
_cell.length_b   1.000
_cell.length_c   1.000
_cell.angle_alpha   90.00
_cell.angle_beta   90.00
_cell.angle_gamma   90.00
#
_symmetry.space_group_name_H-M   'P 1'
#
loop_
_entity.id
_entity.type
_entity.pdbx_description
1 polymer ?
#
loop_
_entity_poly.entity_id
_entity_poly.type
_entity_poly.pdbx_seq_one_letter_code
_entity_poly.pdbx_strand_id
1 'polypeptide(L)' 'MEVLYTAESNKNFASLWFKENKTPWNSDLDCGRVLHEALGNEVRCSNSAWQEGDEGPAWTKLIRGIEKDLDWD' A
#
# COMPACT_ATOMS: atom_id res chain seq x y z
N MET A 1 3.39 0.39 18.42
CA MET A 1 3.39 0.30 16.95
C MET A 1 3.84 -1.11 16.63
N GLU A 2 2.94 -1.92 16.10
CA GLU A 2 3.24 -3.29 15.66
C GLU A 2 3.29 -3.27 14.13
N VAL A 3 4.42 -3.73 13.59
CA VAL A 3 4.69 -3.74 12.16
C VAL A 3 4.99 -5.18 11.76
N LEU A 4 4.26 -5.70 10.79
CA LEU A 4 4.50 -7.00 10.20
C LEU A 4 5.15 -6.79 8.83
N TYR A 5 6.34 -7.35 8.66
CA TYR A 5 7.06 -7.32 7.39
C TYR A 5 7.31 -8.75 6.92
N THR A 6 6.91 -9.02 5.68
CA THR A 6 7.07 -10.31 5.01
C THR A 6 7.76 -10.09 3.67
N ALA A 7 9.06 -10.36 3.59
CA ALA A 7 9.88 -10.08 2.40
C ALA A 7 9.42 -10.83 1.14
N GLU A 8 8.86 -12.04 1.30
CA GLU A 8 8.47 -12.93 0.20
C GLU A 8 6.96 -13.22 0.22
N SER A 9 6.15 -12.18 0.38
CA SER A 9 4.69 -12.34 0.51
C SER A 9 4.03 -12.86 -0.77
N ASN A 10 4.55 -12.49 -1.95
CA ASN A 10 4.10 -13.03 -3.24
C ASN A 10 5.14 -12.80 -4.35
N LYS A 11 5.81 -13.86 -4.82
CA LYS A 11 6.83 -13.80 -5.88
C LYS A 11 7.89 -12.72 -5.60
N ASN A 12 7.80 -11.58 -6.30
CA ASN A 12 8.75 -10.46 -6.21
C ASN A 12 8.24 -9.30 -5.33
N PHE A 13 7.19 -9.52 -4.53
CA PHE A 13 6.61 -8.52 -3.64
C PHE A 13 6.83 -8.86 -2.17
N ALA A 14 7.23 -7.85 -1.41
CA ALA A 14 7.20 -7.85 0.04
C ALA A 14 5.89 -7.22 0.53
N SER A 15 5.36 -7.72 1.64
CA SER A 15 4.21 -7.14 2.33
C SER A 15 4.70 -6.42 3.59
N LEU A 16 4.19 -5.21 3.80
CA LEU A 16 4.42 -4.40 4.98
C LEU A 16 3.06 -3.97 5.52
N TRP A 17 2.73 -4.36 6.74
CA TRP A 17 1.46 -4.06 7.37
C TRP A 17 1.65 -3.43 8.74
N PHE A 18 0.92 -2.33 8.97
CA PHE A 18 0.86 -1.63 10.23
C PHE A 18 -0.46 -1.96 10.92
N LYS A 19 -0.41 -2.51 12.13
CA LYS A 19 -1.62 -2.83 12.90
C LYS A 19 -2.35 -1.60 13.44
N GLU A 20 -1.59 -0.54 13.70
CA GLU A 20 -2.10 0.74 14.19
C GLU A 20 -1.42 1.86 13.40
N ASN A 21 -2.18 2.86 12.94
CA ASN A 21 -1.57 4.03 12.31
C ASN A 21 -0.95 4.97 13.37
N LYS A 22 0.24 4.58 13.84
CA LYS A 22 1.13 5.43 14.65
C LYS A 22 2.25 6.05 13.82
N THR A 23 2.14 5.92 12.50
CA THR A 23 3.15 6.38 11.55
C THR A 23 3.05 7.89 11.37
N PRO A 24 4.09 8.57 10.83
CA PRO A 24 4.00 9.98 10.52
C PRO A 24 3.07 10.29 9.33
N TRP A 25 2.53 9.27 8.66
CA TRP A 25 1.69 9.41 7.48
C TRP A 25 0.20 9.38 7.84
N ASN A 26 -0.57 10.26 7.23
CA ASN A 26 -2.01 10.34 7.45
C ASN A 26 -2.79 9.22 6.73
N SER A 27 -2.22 8.67 5.66
CA SER A 27 -2.82 7.64 4.83
C SER A 27 -1.80 6.61 4.36
N ASP A 28 -2.27 5.41 4.00
CA ASP A 28 -1.44 4.38 3.36
C ASP A 28 -0.83 4.88 2.04
N LEU A 29 -1.51 5.79 1.34
CA LEU A 29 -1.03 6.42 0.12
C LEU A 29 0.18 7.32 0.38
N ASP A 30 0.16 8.13 1.44
CA ASP A 30 1.29 8.98 1.81
C ASP A 30 2.52 8.14 2.20
N CYS A 31 2.30 7.05 2.92
CA CYS A 31 3.35 6.07 3.21
C CYS A 31 3.87 5.43 1.92
N GLY A 32 2.97 5.04 1.01
CA GLY A 32 3.28 4.41 -0.26
C GLY A 32 4.11 5.31 -1.19
N ARG A 33 3.84 6.62 -1.22
CA ARG A 33 4.62 7.62 -1.97
C ARG A 33 6.06 7.71 -1.49
N VAL A 34 6.26 7.84 -0.18
CA VAL A 34 7.60 7.92 0.42
C VAL A 34 8.36 6.61 0.21
N LEU A 35 7.69 5.47 0.33
CA LEU A 35 8.29 4.17 0.09
C LEU A 35 8.67 3.99 -1.39
N HIS A 36 7.82 4.46 -2.32
CA HIS A 36 8.09 4.42 -3.74
C HIS A 36 9.30 5.30 -4.11
N GLU A 37 9.38 6.50 -3.55
CA GLU A 37 10.51 7.42 -3.74
C GLU A 37 11.82 6.83 -3.18
N ALA A 38 11.77 6.19 -2.02
CA ALA A 38 12.94 5.60 -1.38
C ALA A 38 13.45 4.32 -2.08
N LEU A 39 12.55 3.46 -2.57
CA LEU A 39 12.92 2.17 -3.18
C LEU A 39 13.04 2.22 -4.71
N GLY A 40 12.39 3.18 -5.37
CA GLY A 40 12.27 3.24 -6.83
C GLY A 40 11.46 2.11 -7.46
N ASN A 41 10.80 1.27 -6.64
CA ASN A 41 10.09 0.06 -7.04
C ASN A 41 8.58 0.22 -6.95
N GLU A 42 7.82 -0.66 -7.60
CA GLU A 42 6.36 -0.66 -7.52
C GLU A 42 5.87 -0.85 -6.08
N VAL A 43 4.99 0.05 -5.63
CA VAL A 43 4.32 -0.03 -4.32
C VAL A 43 2.81 -0.12 -4.54
N ARG A 44 2.13 -0.93 -3.75
CA ARG A 44 0.67 -1.02 -3.74
C ARG A 44 0.18 -0.84 -2.31
N CYS A 45 -0.86 -0.04 -2.14
CA CYS A 45 -1.46 0.27 -0.84
C CYS A 45 -2.98 0.29 -0.97
N SER A 46 -3.70 0.07 0.13
CA SER A 46 -5.16 0.22 0.15
C SER A 46 -5.53 1.68 -0.11
N ASN A 47 -6.55 1.93 -0.93
CA ASN A 47 -7.00 3.29 -1.24
C ASN A 47 -7.92 3.86 -0.15
N SER A 48 -8.63 2.99 0.55
CA SER A 48 -9.52 3.30 1.66
C SER A 48 -9.53 2.14 2.66
N ALA A 49 -10.00 2.43 3.88
CA ALA A 49 -10.35 1.37 4.81
C ALA A 49 -11.51 0.57 4.21
N TRP A 50 -11.35 -0.74 4.10
CA TRP A 50 -12.39 -1.63 3.60
C TRP A 50 -13.69 -1.45 4.41
N GLN A 51 -14.81 -1.23 3.70
CA GLN A 51 -16.15 -1.21 4.27
C GLN A 51 -17.02 -2.29 3.63
N GLU A 52 -17.94 -2.85 4.41
CA GLU A 52 -18.91 -3.83 3.91
C GLU A 52 -19.82 -3.14 2.88
N GLY A 53 -19.73 -3.55 1.61
CA GLY A 53 -20.49 -2.99 0.49
C GLY A 53 -19.69 -2.10 -0.48
N ASP A 54 -18.38 -1.94 -0.30
CA ASP A 54 -17.53 -1.27 -1.29
C ASP A 54 -17.38 -2.15 -2.56
N GLU A 55 -17.86 -1.64 -3.70
CA GLU A 55 -17.75 -2.26 -5.04
C GLU A 55 -16.66 -1.58 -5.91
N GLY A 56 -15.77 -0.79 -5.30
CA GLY A 56 -14.70 -0.05 -5.99
C GLY A 56 -13.33 -0.74 -5.92
N PRO A 57 -12.35 -0.27 -6.72
CA PRO A 57 -10.99 -0.77 -6.65
C PRO A 57 -10.45 -0.51 -5.25
N ALA A 58 -10.07 -1.56 -4.50
CA ALA A 58 -9.64 -1.44 -3.11
C ALA A 58 -8.17 -1.03 -2.93
N TRP A 59 -7.43 -0.89 -4.04
CA TRP A 59 -5.98 -0.69 -4.02
C TRP A 59 -5.56 0.44 -4.95
N THR A 60 -4.52 1.16 -4.55
CA THR A 60 -3.79 2.10 -5.39
C THR A 60 -2.39 1.54 -5.63
N LYS A 61 -1.96 1.56 -6.89
CA LYS A 61 -0.62 1.19 -7.34
C LYS A 61 0.18 2.44 -7.67
N LEU A 62 1.39 2.53 -7.11
CA LEU A 62 2.39 3.54 -7.43
C LEU A 62 3.51 2.89 -8.25
N ILE A 63 3.72 3.39 -9.47
CA ILE A 63 4.82 2.96 -10.32
C ILE A 63 5.35 4.14 -11.14
N ARG A 64 6.67 4.36 -11.09
CA ARG A 64 7.36 5.44 -11.81
C ARG A 64 6.77 6.83 -11.52
N GLY A 65 6.40 7.08 -10.26
CA GLY A 65 5.78 8.33 -9.82
C GLY A 65 4.33 8.53 -10.28
N ILE A 66 3.69 7.50 -10.85
CA ILE A 66 2.29 7.54 -11.28
C ILE A 66 1.45 6.70 -10.34
N GLU A 67 0.39 7.30 -9.81
CA GLU A 67 -0.66 6.64 -9.04
C GLU A 67 -1.77 6.16 -9.97
N LYS A 68 -2.18 4.91 -9.82
CA LYS A 68 -3.32 4.32 -10.54
C LYS A 68 -4.14 3.45 -9.62
N ASP A 69 -5.45 3.50 -9.77
CA ASP A 69 -6.33 2.53 -9.13
C ASP A 69 -6.07 1.13 -9.70
N LEU A 70 -6.04 0.16 -8.80
CA LEU A 70 -5.80 -1.24 -9.08
C LEU A 70 -6.99 -2.03 -8.53
N ASP A 71 -7.70 -2.69 -9.44
CA ASP A 71 -8.58 -3.78 -9.07
C ASP A 71 -7.80 -5.09 -9.07
N TRP A 72 -8.02 -5.93 -8.06
CA TRP A 72 -7.33 -7.21 -7.90
C TRP A 72 -8.29 -8.34 -8.28
N ASP A 73 -8.83 -8.26 -9.50
CA ASP A 73 -9.57 -9.35 -10.16
C ASP A 73 -8.69 -10.59 -10.38
#